data_AF-A0AAD8EHT3-F1
#
_entry.id   AF-A0AAD8EHT3-F1
#
_cell.length_a   1.000
_cell.length_b   1.000
_cell.length_c   1.000
_cell.angle_alpha   90.00
_cell.angle_beta   90.00
_cell.angle_gamma   90.00
#
_symmetry.space_group_name_H-M   'P 1'
#
loop_
_entity.id
_entity.type
_entity.pdbx_description
1 polymer ?
#
loop_
_entity_poly.entity_id
_entity_poly.type
_entity_poly.pdbx_seq_one_letter_code
_entity_poly.pdbx_strand_id
1 'polypeptide(L)'
;LVNNEAGGGKAASSDLCIQLLSHLYFESTPKNPLKSAIARMLMTFPEESHDTVCAHLSASLNKLITAHTTPIQANTVMVAINCCFDNFSLGVSAVSCHVALVLEFIKTSLKSYLLQLSEDVSPAKKMEICQMVHNAVRTTVSLLQKCQTEVRQVVSAETGHKDELDSIMNLADLITIQCRITDSSQMMW
;
A
#
# COMPACT_ATOMS: atom_id res chain seq x y z
N LEU A 1 1.58 -53.59 5.03
CA LEU A 1 1.11 -52.66 3.98
C LEU A 1 0.20 -51.64 4.67
N VAL A 2 0.81 -50.54 5.13
CA VAL A 2 0.13 -49.42 5.78
C VAL A 2 -0.12 -48.39 4.70
N ASN A 3 -1.39 -48.12 4.38
CA ASN A 3 -1.77 -47.08 3.43
C ASN A 3 -2.02 -45.75 4.14
N ASN A 4 -1.41 -44.73 3.55
CA ASN A 4 -1.31 -43.33 3.94
C ASN A 4 -2.52 -42.56 3.37
N GLU A 5 -3.44 -42.06 4.20
CA GLU A 5 -4.52 -41.15 3.75
C GLU A 5 -4.84 -40.03 4.76
N ALA A 6 -3.82 -39.42 5.37
CA ALA A 6 -4.03 -38.32 6.35
C ALA A 6 -3.56 -36.92 5.89
N GLY A 7 -2.97 -36.78 4.69
CA GLY A 7 -2.30 -35.54 4.27
C GLY A 7 -3.17 -34.46 3.61
N GLY A 8 -4.31 -34.81 3.01
CA GLY A 8 -5.05 -33.90 2.12
C GLY A 8 -5.95 -32.86 2.81
N GLY A 9 -6.52 -33.17 3.98
CA GLY A 9 -7.50 -32.30 4.64
C GLY A 9 -6.91 -31.12 5.41
N LYS A 10 -5.68 -31.26 5.92
CA LYS A 10 -5.04 -30.24 6.78
C LYS A 10 -4.49 -29.06 5.97
N ALA A 11 -3.96 -29.32 4.77
CA ALA A 11 -3.43 -28.30 3.87
C ALA A 11 -4.55 -27.42 3.29
N ALA A 12 -5.65 -28.03 2.82
CA ALA A 12 -6.81 -27.30 2.27
C ALA A 12 -7.50 -26.42 3.33
N SER A 13 -7.61 -26.90 4.58
CA SER A 13 -8.16 -26.09 5.67
C SER A 13 -7.25 -24.92 6.05
N SER A 14 -5.93 -25.08 5.99
CA SER A 14 -4.97 -24.02 6.30
C SER A 14 -5.01 -22.92 5.24
N ASP A 15 -5.11 -23.29 3.96
CA ASP A 15 -5.20 -22.34 2.85
C ASP A 15 -6.45 -21.46 2.95
N LEU A 16 -7.61 -22.06 3.24
CA LEU A 16 -8.86 -21.32 3.47
C LEU A 16 -8.74 -20.34 4.65
N CYS A 17 -8.10 -20.75 5.74
CA CYS A 17 -7.86 -19.88 6.89
C CYS A 17 -6.94 -18.71 6.53
N ILE A 18 -5.86 -18.96 5.80
CA ILE A 18 -4.94 -17.91 5.30
C ILE A 18 -5.70 -16.93 4.41
N GLN A 19 -6.48 -17.43 3.46
CA GLN A 19 -7.28 -16.61 2.56
C GLN A 19 -8.27 -15.73 3.32
N LEU A 20 -9.00 -16.30 4.28
CA LEU A 20 -9.96 -15.58 5.10
C LEU A 20 -9.28 -14.50 5.95
N LEU A 21 -8.16 -14.82 6.59
CA LEU A 21 -7.40 -13.86 7.40
C LEU A 21 -6.83 -12.74 6.53
N SER A 22 -6.30 -13.03 5.35
CA SER A 22 -5.83 -12.03 4.38
C SER A 22 -6.95 -11.10 3.95
N HIS A 23 -8.16 -11.62 3.68
CA HIS A 23 -9.32 -10.79 3.35
C HIS A 23 -9.74 -9.91 4.55
N LEU A 24 -9.91 -10.50 5.73
CA LEU A 24 -10.27 -9.78 6.95
C LEU A 24 -9.23 -8.72 7.34
N TYR A 25 -7.95 -8.98 7.07
CA TYR A 25 -6.89 -8.00 7.29
C TYR A 25 -7.19 -6.72 6.52
N PHE A 26 -7.55 -6.80 5.24
CA PHE A 26 -7.80 -5.62 4.41
C PHE A 26 -9.15 -4.95 4.68
N GLU A 27 -10.18 -5.70 5.06
CA GLU A 27 -11.48 -5.14 5.49
C GLU A 27 -11.39 -4.45 6.86
N SER A 28 -10.40 -4.80 7.68
CA SER A 28 -10.22 -4.20 9.00
C SER A 28 -9.71 -2.76 8.92
N THR A 29 -10.35 -1.89 9.69
CA THR A 29 -9.99 -0.47 9.78
C THR A 29 -8.56 -0.26 10.29
N PRO A 30 -7.87 0.80 9.83
CA PRO A 30 -6.56 1.16 10.34
C PRO A 30 -6.61 1.40 11.86
N LYS A 31 -5.54 1.02 12.57
CA LYS A 31 -5.42 1.11 14.05
C LYS A 31 -6.41 0.26 14.86
N ASN A 32 -7.22 -0.58 14.20
CA ASN A 32 -8.05 -1.55 14.89
C ASN A 32 -7.18 -2.66 15.51
N PRO A 33 -7.31 -2.97 16.81
CA PRO A 33 -6.58 -4.08 17.44
C PRO A 33 -6.73 -5.42 16.71
N LEU A 34 -7.87 -5.64 16.05
CA LEU A 34 -8.14 -6.81 15.23
C LEU A 34 -7.16 -6.90 14.05
N LYS A 35 -6.87 -5.80 13.36
CA LYS A 35 -5.94 -5.79 12.20
C LYS A 35 -4.54 -6.24 12.63
N SER A 36 -4.06 -5.72 13.76
CA SER A 36 -2.76 -6.13 14.34
C SER A 36 -2.78 -7.58 14.84
N ALA A 37 -3.91 -8.04 15.39
CA ALA A 37 -4.06 -9.45 15.77
C ALA A 37 -4.01 -10.37 14.55
N ILE A 38 -4.69 -10.02 13.46
CA ILE A 38 -4.66 -10.77 12.20
C ILE A 38 -3.25 -10.80 11.61
N ALA A 39 -2.54 -9.66 11.56
CA ALA A 39 -1.15 -9.63 11.09
C ALA A 39 -0.25 -10.57 11.90
N ARG A 40 -0.40 -10.58 13.23
CA ARG A 40 0.32 -11.52 14.10
C ARG A 40 -0.08 -12.97 13.83
N MET A 41 -1.37 -13.28 13.68
CA MET A 41 -1.83 -14.63 13.34
C MET A 41 -1.24 -15.11 12.01
N LEU A 42 -1.23 -14.26 10.98
CA LEU A 42 -0.61 -14.56 9.69
C LEU A 42 0.89 -14.86 9.81
N MET A 43 1.60 -14.15 10.69
CA MET A 43 3.02 -14.40 10.98
C MET A 43 3.28 -15.61 11.90
N THR A 44 2.25 -16.22 12.49
CA THR A 44 2.41 -17.44 13.31
C THR A 44 2.24 -18.73 12.52
N PHE A 45 1.89 -18.65 11.24
CA PHE A 45 1.91 -19.82 10.37
C PHE A 45 3.35 -20.36 10.23
N PRO A 46 3.50 -21.66 9.94
CA PRO A 46 4.81 -22.22 9.63
C PRO A 46 5.46 -21.52 8.44
N GLU A 47 6.79 -21.43 8.43
CA GLU A 47 7.55 -20.72 7.39
C GLU A 47 7.27 -21.27 5.99
N GLU A 48 7.00 -22.58 5.88
CA GLU A 48 6.63 -23.25 4.62
C GLU A 48 5.29 -22.75 4.04
N SER A 49 4.46 -22.09 4.86
CA SER A 49 3.19 -21.50 4.44
C SER A 49 3.29 -20.00 4.16
N HIS A 50 4.42 -19.35 4.43
CA HIS A 50 4.58 -17.91 4.24
C HIS A 50 4.43 -17.48 2.78
N ASP A 51 4.90 -18.28 1.83
CA ASP A 51 4.71 -18.00 0.40
C ASP A 51 3.22 -17.97 0.04
N THR A 52 2.43 -18.91 0.57
CA THR A 52 0.98 -18.95 0.40
C THR A 52 0.30 -17.75 1.06
N VAL A 53 0.73 -17.36 2.26
CA VAL A 53 0.24 -16.14 2.94
C VAL A 53 0.52 -14.90 2.09
N CYS A 54 1.76 -14.74 1.62
CA CYS A 54 2.18 -13.65 0.75
C CYS A 54 1.36 -13.64 -0.55
N ALA A 55 1.10 -14.79 -1.16
CA ALA A 55 0.29 -14.88 -2.38
C ALA A 55 -1.16 -14.40 -2.17
N HIS A 56 -1.82 -14.83 -1.08
CA HIS A 56 -3.19 -14.40 -0.77
C HIS A 56 -3.27 -12.91 -0.39
N LEU A 57 -2.29 -12.40 0.36
CA LEU A 57 -2.19 -10.97 0.67
C LEU A 57 -1.99 -10.14 -0.60
N SER A 58 -1.08 -10.57 -1.47
CA SER A 58 -0.77 -9.90 -2.75
C SER A 58 -1.99 -9.88 -3.67
N ALA A 59 -2.67 -11.01 -3.82
CA ALA A 59 -3.89 -11.12 -4.62
C ALA A 59 -5.00 -10.19 -4.09
N SER A 60 -5.18 -10.15 -2.77
CA SER A 60 -6.15 -9.26 -2.11
C SER A 60 -5.80 -7.79 -2.33
N LEU A 61 -4.52 -7.43 -2.18
CA LEU A 61 -4.03 -6.07 -2.40
C LEU A 61 -4.22 -5.62 -3.86
N ASN A 62 -3.86 -6.47 -4.83
CA ASN A 62 -4.05 -6.17 -6.25
C ASN A 62 -5.52 -5.95 -6.59
N LYS A 63 -6.42 -6.74 -6.02
CA LYS A 63 -7.86 -6.55 -6.20
C LYS A 63 -8.30 -5.18 -5.67
N LEU A 64 -7.79 -4.72 -4.53
CA LEU A 64 -8.08 -3.39 -4.00
C LEU A 64 -7.54 -2.28 -4.91
N ILE A 65 -6.29 -2.41 -5.36
CA ILE A 65 -5.64 -1.45 -6.26
C ILE A 65 -6.36 -1.39 -7.61
N THR A 66 -6.94 -2.47 -8.10
CA THR A 66 -7.64 -2.48 -9.40
C THR A 66 -9.11 -2.11 -9.33
N ALA A 67 -9.75 -2.27 -8.17
CA ALA A 67 -11.20 -2.04 -8.00
C ALA A 67 -11.57 -0.62 -7.53
N HIS A 68 -10.62 0.24 -7.16
CA HIS A 68 -10.93 1.60 -6.72
C HIS A 68 -11.48 2.44 -7.89
N THR A 69 -12.49 3.26 -7.61
CA THR A 69 -13.16 4.10 -8.61
C THR A 69 -13.19 5.57 -8.24
N THR A 70 -12.95 5.90 -6.96
CA THR A 70 -13.01 7.28 -6.46
C THR A 70 -11.73 7.66 -5.70
N PRO A 71 -11.43 8.97 -5.58
CA PRO A 71 -10.30 9.45 -4.79
C PRO A 71 -10.35 8.98 -3.32
N ILE A 72 -11.54 8.93 -2.73
CA ILE A 72 -11.74 8.46 -1.35
C ILE A 72 -11.39 6.97 -1.24
N GLN A 73 -11.85 6.15 -2.20
CA GLN A 73 -11.50 4.72 -2.25
C GLN A 73 -10.00 4.53 -2.47
N ALA A 74 -9.38 5.30 -3.38
CA ALA A 74 -7.94 5.27 -3.58
C ALA A 74 -7.18 5.61 -2.28
N ASN A 75 -7.64 6.58 -1.50
CA ASN A 75 -7.04 6.88 -0.21
C ASN A 75 -7.21 5.73 0.80
N THR A 76 -8.35 5.03 0.81
CA THR A 76 -8.51 3.80 1.63
C THR A 76 -7.50 2.73 1.24
N VAL A 77 -7.29 2.50 -0.06
CA VAL A 77 -6.27 1.56 -0.55
C VAL A 77 -4.87 2.02 -0.17
N MET A 78 -4.58 3.33 -0.27
CA MET A 78 -3.31 3.92 0.16
C MET A 78 -3.00 3.60 1.64
N VAL A 79 -3.99 3.81 2.51
CA VAL A 79 -3.84 3.49 3.93
C VAL A 79 -3.68 1.99 4.16
N ALA A 80 -4.37 1.15 3.39
CA ALA A 80 -4.21 -0.30 3.44
C ALA A 80 -2.80 -0.76 3.07
N ILE A 81 -2.22 -0.21 1.98
CA ILE A 81 -0.80 -0.43 1.61
C ILE A 81 0.10 0.01 2.76
N ASN A 82 -0.14 1.20 3.33
CA ASN A 82 0.68 1.71 4.42
C ASN A 82 0.62 0.81 5.68
N CYS A 83 -0.50 0.15 5.94
CA CYS A 83 -0.61 -0.81 7.03
C CYS A 83 0.25 -2.07 6.81
N CYS A 84 0.49 -2.48 5.57
CA CYS A 84 1.39 -3.60 5.26
C CYS A 84 2.83 -3.34 5.75
N PHE A 85 3.22 -2.08 5.91
CA PHE A 85 4.55 -1.70 6.41
C PHE A 85 4.64 -1.59 7.94
N ASP A 86 3.53 -1.70 8.66
CA ASP A 86 3.48 -1.54 10.11
C ASP A 86 3.73 -2.88 10.84
N ASN A 87 5.02 -3.16 11.11
CA ASN A 87 5.48 -4.34 11.85
C ASN A 87 4.95 -5.68 11.30
N PHE A 88 4.73 -5.75 9.98
CA PHE A 88 4.15 -6.91 9.32
C PHE A 88 5.00 -7.34 8.11
N SER A 89 5.99 -8.21 8.34
CA SER A 89 6.96 -8.61 7.31
C SER A 89 6.32 -9.26 6.10
N LEU A 90 5.33 -10.15 6.30
CA LEU A 90 4.57 -10.77 5.19
C LEU A 90 3.76 -9.74 4.39
N GLY A 91 3.32 -8.65 5.03
CA GLY A 91 2.72 -7.50 4.34
C GLY A 91 3.73 -6.77 3.46
N VAL A 92 4.94 -6.54 3.95
CA VAL A 92 6.04 -5.95 3.14
C VAL A 92 6.34 -6.84 1.93
N SER A 93 6.48 -8.15 2.13
CA SER A 93 6.72 -9.12 1.06
C SER A 93 5.57 -9.13 0.04
N ALA A 94 4.32 -9.06 0.48
CA ALA A 94 3.18 -9.00 -0.42
C ALA A 94 3.17 -7.72 -1.29
N VAL A 95 3.55 -6.58 -0.72
CA VAL A 95 3.69 -5.32 -1.47
C VAL A 95 4.88 -5.40 -2.43
N SER A 96 5.99 -6.03 -2.02
CA SER A 96 7.20 -6.10 -2.84
C SER A 96 7.00 -6.88 -4.14
N CYS A 97 6.08 -7.86 -4.15
CA CYS A 97 5.66 -8.58 -5.36
C CYS A 97 5.03 -7.69 -6.45
N HIS A 98 4.51 -6.51 -6.09
CA HIS A 98 3.74 -5.65 -6.99
C HIS A 98 4.18 -4.17 -6.95
N VAL A 99 5.47 -3.92 -6.72
CA VAL A 99 6.02 -2.56 -6.57
C VAL A 99 5.71 -1.65 -7.75
N ALA A 100 5.82 -2.13 -9.00
CA ALA A 100 5.49 -1.33 -10.17
C ALA A 100 4.02 -0.89 -10.18
N LEU A 101 3.10 -1.82 -9.88
CA LEU A 101 1.67 -1.53 -9.78
C LEU A 101 1.38 -0.52 -8.66
N VAL A 102 2.02 -0.67 -7.51
CA VAL A 102 1.85 0.22 -6.36
C VAL A 102 2.39 1.63 -6.66
N LEU A 103 3.54 1.73 -7.33
CA LEU A 103 4.12 3.03 -7.74
C LEU A 103 3.19 3.76 -8.72
N GLU A 104 2.70 3.08 -9.75
CA GLU A 104 1.79 3.69 -10.73
C GLU A 104 0.46 4.09 -10.09
N PHE A 105 -0.06 3.27 -9.16
CA PHE A 105 -1.23 3.60 -8.36
C PHE A 105 -1.02 4.87 -7.52
N ILE A 106 0.11 4.98 -6.82
CA ILE A 106 0.46 6.16 -6.02
C ILE A 106 0.52 7.41 -6.90
N LYS A 107 1.23 7.32 -8.02
CA LYS A 107 1.41 8.41 -8.99
C LYS A 107 0.07 8.90 -9.54
N THR A 108 -0.80 7.97 -9.96
CA THR A 108 -2.12 8.31 -10.49
C THR A 108 -3.02 8.94 -9.42
N SER A 109 -2.98 8.40 -8.20
CA SER A 109 -3.74 8.94 -7.06
C SER A 109 -3.30 10.35 -6.70
N LEU A 110 -1.98 10.58 -6.61
CA LEU A 110 -1.43 11.91 -6.31
C LEU A 110 -1.79 12.94 -7.36
N LYS A 111 -1.68 12.61 -8.65
CA LYS A 111 -2.13 13.50 -9.73
C LYS A 111 -3.60 13.90 -9.57
N SER A 112 -4.46 12.94 -9.25
CA SER A 112 -5.90 13.19 -9.01
C SER A 112 -6.15 14.08 -7.80
N TYR A 113 -5.42 13.88 -6.70
CA TYR A 113 -5.56 14.72 -5.49
C TYR A 113 -5.10 16.15 -5.74
N LEU A 114 -3.99 16.34 -6.44
CA LEU A 114 -3.44 17.67 -6.73
C LEU A 114 -4.32 18.44 -7.70
N LEU A 115 -4.92 17.76 -8.68
CA LEU A 115 -5.92 18.36 -9.55
C LEU A 115 -7.11 18.89 -8.73
N GLN A 116 -7.63 18.10 -7.80
CA GLN A 116 -8.72 18.55 -6.91
C GLN A 116 -8.31 19.70 -5.98
N LEU A 117 -7.03 19.80 -5.57
CA LEU A 117 -6.53 20.93 -4.78
C LEU A 117 -6.47 22.24 -5.59
N SER A 118 -6.30 22.14 -6.92
CA SER A 118 -6.28 23.30 -7.81
C SER A 118 -7.67 23.88 -8.09
N GLU A 119 -8.73 23.12 -7.77
CA GLU A 119 -10.11 23.54 -7.91
C GLU A 119 -10.55 24.46 -6.76
N ASP A 120 -11.55 25.30 -7.02
CA ASP A 120 -12.17 26.14 -5.99
C ASP A 120 -13.13 25.31 -5.12
N VAL A 121 -12.56 24.59 -4.16
CA VAL A 121 -13.29 23.76 -3.20
C VAL A 121 -13.30 24.37 -1.80
N SER A 122 -14.26 23.95 -0.99
CA SER A 122 -14.41 24.45 0.38
C SER A 122 -13.14 24.16 1.23
N PRO A 123 -12.85 24.99 2.26
CA PRO A 123 -11.70 24.75 3.14
C PRO A 123 -11.68 23.35 3.77
N ALA A 124 -12.85 22.83 4.14
CA ALA A 124 -12.98 21.46 4.67
C ALA A 124 -12.57 20.40 3.64
N LYS A 125 -12.97 20.58 2.37
CA LYS A 125 -12.57 19.67 1.30
C LYS A 125 -11.07 19.78 0.97
N LYS A 126 -10.51 20.99 0.97
CA LYS A 126 -9.04 21.17 0.83
C LYS A 126 -8.28 20.41 1.91
N MET A 127 -8.73 20.49 3.17
CA MET A 127 -8.13 19.76 4.28
C MET A 127 -8.19 18.23 4.09
N GLU A 128 -9.34 17.71 3.66
CA GLU A 128 -9.50 16.28 3.33
C GLU A 128 -8.51 15.85 2.25
N ILE A 129 -8.36 16.64 1.18
CA ILE A 129 -7.43 16.31 0.09
C ILE A 129 -5.97 16.41 0.54
N CYS A 130 -5.61 17.40 1.35
CA CYS A 130 -4.27 17.47 1.96
C CYS A 130 -3.97 16.22 2.79
N GLN A 131 -4.95 15.70 3.54
CA GLN A 131 -4.77 14.44 4.27
C GLN A 131 -4.55 13.25 3.33
N MET A 132 -5.24 13.20 2.19
CA MET A 132 -5.03 12.16 1.17
C MET A 132 -3.63 12.24 0.55
N VAL A 133 -3.16 13.45 0.22
CA VAL A 133 -1.78 13.69 -0.26
C VAL A 133 -0.76 13.24 0.79
N HIS A 134 -0.96 13.62 2.06
CA HIS A 134 -0.08 13.22 3.14
C HIS A 134 0.00 11.69 3.30
N ASN A 135 -1.13 10.98 3.20
CA ASN A 135 -1.15 9.52 3.24
C ASN A 135 -0.37 8.91 2.06
N ALA A 136 -0.50 9.48 0.86
CA ALA A 136 0.24 9.02 -0.32
C ALA A 136 1.74 9.23 -0.18
N VAL A 137 2.18 10.40 0.32
CA VAL A 137 3.58 10.69 0.61
C VAL A 137 4.13 9.71 1.65
N ARG A 138 3.41 9.51 2.76
CA ARG A 138 3.81 8.56 3.81
C ARG A 138 3.97 7.13 3.28
N THR A 139 3.04 6.70 2.43
CA THR A 139 3.07 5.38 1.79
C THR A 139 4.26 5.26 0.85
N THR A 140 4.54 6.29 0.05
CA THR A 140 5.71 6.36 -0.83
C THR A 140 7.01 6.22 -0.04
N VAL A 141 7.17 6.99 1.03
CA VAL A 141 8.36 6.92 1.89
C VAL A 141 8.54 5.52 2.46
N SER A 142 7.45 4.91 2.95
CA SER A 142 7.51 3.56 3.49
C SER A 142 7.88 2.52 2.43
N LEU A 143 7.34 2.65 1.21
CA LEU A 143 7.67 1.80 0.07
C LEU A 143 9.16 1.91 -0.30
N LEU A 144 9.70 3.13 -0.39
CA LEU A 144 11.11 3.37 -0.69
C LEU A 144 12.04 2.82 0.39
N GLN A 145 11.62 2.85 1.66
CA GLN A 145 12.40 2.35 2.78
C GLN A 145 12.35 0.82 2.91
N LYS A 146 11.19 0.21 2.64
CA LYS A 146 10.93 -1.21 2.92
C LYS A 146 11.08 -2.13 1.70
N CYS A 147 10.96 -1.58 0.48
CA CYS A 147 11.05 -2.31 -0.79
C CYS A 147 12.12 -1.70 -1.70
N GLN A 148 13.22 -1.20 -1.11
CA GLN A 148 14.25 -0.44 -1.85
C GLN A 148 14.83 -1.22 -3.02
N THR A 149 15.09 -2.52 -2.85
CA THR A 149 15.69 -3.37 -3.87
C THR A 149 14.78 -3.53 -5.07
N GLU A 150 13.51 -3.84 -4.82
CA GLU A 150 12.49 -4.05 -5.84
C GLU A 150 12.16 -2.73 -6.56
N VAL A 151 12.09 -1.61 -5.83
CA VAL A 151 11.95 -0.29 -6.44
C VAL A 151 13.12 0.01 -7.38
N ARG A 152 14.36 -0.25 -6.95
CA ARG A 152 15.54 -0.06 -7.82
C ARG A 152 15.46 -0.93 -9.07
N GLN A 153 14.99 -2.17 -8.96
CA GLN A 153 14.83 -3.06 -10.11
C GLN A 153 13.79 -2.55 -11.10
N VAL A 154 12.62 -2.12 -10.61
CA VAL A 154 11.55 -1.56 -11.46
C VAL A 154 12.06 -0.32 -12.19
N VAL A 155 12.70 0.61 -11.47
CA VAL A 155 13.31 1.79 -12.08
C VAL A 155 14.35 1.36 -13.11
N SER A 156 15.30 0.51 -12.74
CA SER A 156 16.35 0.04 -13.66
C SER A 156 15.81 -0.64 -14.92
N ALA A 157 14.66 -1.29 -14.86
CA ALA A 157 14.02 -1.91 -16.01
C ALA A 157 13.32 -0.89 -16.95
N GLU A 158 12.91 0.26 -16.42
CA GLU A 158 12.33 1.38 -17.18
C GLU A 158 13.42 2.31 -17.79
N THR A 159 14.66 2.27 -17.26
CA THR A 159 15.84 3.13 -17.63
C THR A 159 16.38 3.01 -19.07
N GLY A 160 15.61 2.47 -20.01
CA GLY A 160 15.91 2.68 -21.42
C GLY A 160 15.77 4.15 -21.86
N HIS A 161 15.11 5.02 -21.09
CA HIS A 161 14.84 6.43 -21.41
C HIS A 161 15.12 7.37 -20.22
N LYS A 162 15.80 8.47 -20.51
CA LYS A 162 16.63 9.33 -19.64
C LYS A 162 15.87 10.29 -18.69
N ASP A 163 14.62 10.00 -18.32
CA ASP A 163 13.69 10.93 -17.62
C ASP A 163 13.32 10.50 -16.17
N GLU A 164 14.06 9.56 -15.58
CA GLU A 164 13.60 8.81 -14.38
C GLU A 164 13.81 9.50 -13.04
N LEU A 165 14.84 10.34 -12.92
CA LEU A 165 14.99 11.12 -11.71
C LEU A 165 13.86 12.14 -11.63
N ASP A 166 13.34 12.65 -12.75
CA ASP A 166 12.28 13.65 -12.77
C ASP A 166 10.91 13.09 -12.33
N SER A 167 10.62 11.80 -12.53
CA SER A 167 9.34 11.21 -12.07
C SER A 167 9.33 10.91 -10.57
N ILE A 168 10.47 10.52 -9.99
CA ILE A 168 10.64 10.34 -8.54
C ILE A 168 10.93 11.69 -7.85
N MET A 169 11.66 12.60 -8.49
CA MET A 169 11.83 13.99 -8.05
C MET A 169 10.55 14.78 -8.15
N ASN A 170 9.64 14.46 -9.07
CA ASN A 170 8.29 15.02 -9.04
C ASN A 170 7.63 14.71 -7.68
N LEU A 171 7.87 13.58 -7.02
CA LEU A 171 7.39 13.36 -5.64
C LEU A 171 8.08 14.28 -4.62
N ALA A 172 9.37 14.58 -4.78
CA ALA A 172 10.10 15.54 -3.94
C ALA A 172 9.64 16.99 -4.18
N ASP A 173 9.33 17.36 -5.42
CA ASP A 173 8.74 18.66 -5.81
C ASP A 173 7.30 18.79 -5.28
N LEU A 174 6.54 17.69 -5.28
CA LEU A 174 5.21 17.61 -4.67
C LEU A 174 5.25 17.71 -3.14
N ILE A 175 6.28 17.17 -2.49
CA ILE A 175 6.56 17.37 -1.06
C ILE A 175 6.96 18.83 -0.79
N THR A 176 7.72 19.45 -1.70
CA THR A 176 8.10 20.88 -1.59
C THR A 176 6.89 21.81 -1.70
N ILE A 177 5.87 21.46 -2.50
CA ILE A 177 4.59 22.19 -2.55
C ILE A 177 3.85 22.14 -1.21
N GLN A 178 3.88 21.01 -0.49
CA GLN A 178 3.30 20.92 0.86
C GLN A 178 4.01 21.87 1.84
N CYS A 179 5.35 21.97 1.82
CA CYS A 179 6.08 22.92 2.66
C CYS A 179 5.63 24.38 2.42
N ARG A 180 5.42 24.78 1.16
CA ARG A 180 4.97 26.15 0.81
C ARG A 180 3.53 26.44 1.22
N ILE A 181 2.64 25.44 1.21
CA ILE A 181 1.26 25.61 1.66
C ILE A 181 1.24 25.84 3.19
N THR A 182 2.10 25.16 3.96
CA THR A 182 2.26 25.45 5.40
C THR A 182 2.87 26.81 5.70
N ASP A 183 3.83 27.29 4.90
CA ASP A 183 4.41 28.64 5.05
C ASP A 183 3.40 29.76 4.75
N SER A 184 2.46 29.51 3.83
CA SER A 184 1.43 30.49 3.45
C SER A 184 0.34 30.67 4.53
N SER A 185 0.21 29.72 5.45
CA SER A 185 -0.68 29.80 6.62
C SER A 185 -0.08 30.51 7.83
N GLN A 186 1.15 31.03 7.75
CA GLN A 186 1.76 31.88 8.79
C GLN A 186 1.68 33.39 8.51
N MET A 187 0.99 33.83 7.46
CA MET A 187 0.66 35.25 7.27
C MET A 187 -0.84 35.49 7.21
N MET A 188 -1.51 35.37 8.36
CA MET A 188 -2.68 36.18 8.71
C MET A 188 -3.06 35.93 10.18
N TRP A 189 -2.35 36.60 11.08
CA TRP A 189 -2.90 37.21 12.29
C TRP A 189 -2.40 38.65 12.33
#